data_AF-A0A941JBQ5-F1
#
_entry.id   AF-A0A941JBQ5-F1
#
_cell.length_a   1.000
_cell.length_b   1.000
_cell.length_c   1.000
_cell.angle_alpha   90.00
_cell.angle_beta   90.00
_cell.angle_gamma   90.00
#
_symmetry.space_group_name_H-M   'P 1'
#
loop_
_entity.id
_entity.type
_entity.pdbx_description
1 polymer ?
#
loop_
_entity_poly.entity_id
_entity_poly.type
_entity_poly.pdbx_seq_one_letter_code
_entity_poly.pdbx_strand_id
1 'polypeptide(L)'
;MNPVQPLKDYQVLITRGKGQADGLKESIEKNGGTPLLVPLLEFTLPDHMEDVHQRFEELLTYDWIILTSQNGVDFFFKLLETSL
;
A
#
# COMPACT_ATOMS: atom_id res chain seq x y z
N MET A 1 20.16 -29.14 -11.28
CA MET A 1 20.70 -28.47 -10.08
C MET A 1 19.51 -28.11 -9.20
N ASN A 2 19.54 -28.45 -7.91
CA ASN A 2 18.49 -27.97 -7.00
C ASN A 2 18.53 -26.44 -6.98
N PRO A 3 17.40 -25.74 -7.14
CA PRO A 3 17.39 -24.29 -7.00
C PRO A 3 17.88 -23.94 -5.60
N VAL A 4 18.84 -23.02 -5.52
CA VAL A 4 19.29 -22.49 -4.23
C VAL A 4 18.07 -21.88 -3.55
N GLN A 5 17.74 -22.35 -2.36
CA GLN A 5 16.68 -21.81 -1.50
C GLN A 5 17.34 -20.98 -0.41
N PRO A 6 17.64 -19.69 -0.68
CA PRO A 6 18.46 -18.88 0.22
C PRO A 6 17.77 -18.59 1.56
N LEU A 7 16.45 -18.77 1.65
CA LEU A 7 15.67 -18.53 2.87
C LEU A 7 15.21 -19.83 3.55
N LYS A 8 15.75 -20.99 3.15
CA LYS A 8 15.40 -22.26 3.79
C LYS A 8 15.60 -22.16 5.31
N ASP A 9 14.61 -22.63 6.06
CA ASP A 9 14.55 -22.65 7.53
C ASP A 9 14.47 -21.26 8.20
N TYR A 10 14.40 -20.17 7.42
CA TYR A 10 14.14 -18.83 7.97
C TYR A 10 12.64 -18.56 8.11
N GLN A 11 12.28 -17.96 9.24
CA GLN A 11 11.00 -17.30 9.45
C GLN A 11 11.19 -15.78 9.32
N VAL A 12 10.37 -15.14 8.47
CA VAL A 12 10.51 -13.72 8.14
C VAL A 12 9.26 -12.97 8.57
N LEU A 13 9.41 -12.08 9.56
CA LEU A 13 8.33 -11.20 10.01
C LEU A 13 8.07 -10.09 8.99
N ILE A 14 6.81 -9.94 8.57
CA ILE A 14 6.35 -8.88 7.68
C ILE A 14 5.39 -7.99 8.45
N THR A 15 5.76 -6.73 8.65
CA THR A 15 4.96 -5.73 9.39
C THR A 15 4.13 -4.80 8.52
N ARG A 16 4.19 -4.99 7.20
CA ARG A 16 3.51 -4.13 6.22
C ARG A 16 1.99 -4.25 6.33
N GLY A 17 1.29 -3.18 5.95
CA GLY A 17 -0.17 -3.12 5.95
C GLY A 17 -0.80 -4.27 5.15
N LYS A 18 -2.05 -4.61 5.52
CA LYS A 18 -2.82 -5.68 4.88
C LYS A 18 -2.94 -5.45 3.38
N GLY A 19 -2.68 -6.48 2.56
CA GLY A 19 -2.70 -6.40 1.09
C GLY A 19 -1.43 -5.82 0.43
N GLN A 20 -0.51 -5.22 1.19
CA GLN A 20 0.78 -4.73 0.65
C GLN A 20 1.93 -5.75 0.79
N ALA A 21 1.67 -6.82 1.54
CA ALA A 21 2.64 -7.85 1.87
C ALA A 21 2.69 -8.99 0.84
N ASP A 22 1.70 -9.12 -0.04
CA ASP A 22 1.51 -10.33 -0.86
C ASP A 22 2.71 -10.61 -1.77
N GLY A 23 3.22 -9.61 -2.49
CA GLY A 23 4.40 -9.79 -3.32
C GLY A 23 5.66 -10.16 -2.52
N LEU A 24 5.81 -9.65 -1.30
CA LEU A 24 6.94 -9.99 -0.43
C LEU A 24 6.78 -11.41 0.15
N LYS A 25 5.56 -11.76 0.57
CA LYS A 25 5.19 -13.10 1.03
C LYS A 25 5.51 -14.15 -0.04
N GLU A 26 5.03 -13.95 -1.26
CA GLU A 26 5.29 -14.85 -2.40
C GLU A 26 6.79 -14.98 -2.69
N SER A 27 7.53 -13.88 -2.62
CA SER A 27 8.98 -13.89 -2.81
C SER A 27 9.69 -14.72 -1.72
N ILE A 28 9.27 -14.59 -0.45
CA ILE A 28 9.84 -15.37 0.66
C ILE A 28 9.56 -16.87 0.47
N GLU A 29 8.31 -17.23 0.16
CA GLU A 29 7.89 -18.61 -0.07
C GLU A 29 8.65 -19.23 -1.26
N LYS A 30 8.78 -18.49 -2.37
CA LYS A 30 9.53 -18.92 -3.57
C LYS A 30 11.01 -19.21 -3.26
N ASN A 31 11.58 -18.53 -2.27
CA ASN A 31 12.96 -18.69 -1.84
C ASN A 31 13.14 -19.70 -0.68
N GLY A 32 12.08 -20.42 -0.29
CA GLY A 32 12.10 -21.47 0.72
C GLY A 32 11.91 -21.01 2.17
N GLY A 33 11.60 -19.73 2.38
CA GLY A 33 11.34 -19.16 3.70
C GLY A 33 9.86 -19.24 4.10
N THR A 34 9.61 -19.01 5.39
CA THR A 34 8.25 -18.95 5.96
C THR A 34 7.91 -17.51 6.35
N PRO A 35 6.97 -16.84 5.64
CA PRO A 35 6.54 -15.49 6.01
C PRO A 35 5.58 -15.52 7.21
N LEU A 36 5.78 -14.61 8.16
CA LEU A 36 4.88 -14.35 9.29
C LEU A 36 4.29 -12.95 9.15
N LEU A 37 3.01 -12.85 8.80
CA LEU A 37 2.35 -11.57 8.58
C LEU A 37 1.79 -11.02 9.89
N VAL A 38 2.26 -9.84 10.29
CA VAL A 38 1.77 -9.11 11.47
C VAL A 38 1.62 -7.63 11.08
N PRO A 39 0.52 -7.25 10.38
CA PRO A 39 0.30 -5.86 9.99
C PRO A 39 0.25 -4.95 11.21
N LEU A 40 1.08 -3.90 11.23
CA LEU A 40 1.14 -2.96 12.36
C LEU A 40 0.43 -1.63 12.11
N LEU A 41 0.01 -1.38 10.86
CA LEU A 41 -0.59 -0.13 10.42
C LEU A 41 -1.69 -0.42 9.40
N GLU A 42 -2.70 0.45 9.41
CA GLU A 42 -3.77 0.52 8.42
C GLU A 42 -3.84 1.95 7.89
N PHE A 43 -4.17 2.09 6.60
CA PHE A 43 -4.37 3.39 5.97
C PHE A 43 -5.86 3.59 5.74
N THR A 44 -6.38 4.72 6.21
CA THR A 44 -7.78 5.10 6.07
C THR A 44 -7.89 6.52 5.53
N LEU A 45 -9.07 6.88 5.06
CA LEU A 45 -9.40 8.28 4.81
C LEU A 45 -9.39 9.08 6.13
N PRO A 46 -9.14 10.41 6.07
CA PRO A 46 -9.21 11.26 7.25
C PRO A 46 -10.63 11.32 7.82
N ASP A 47 -10.75 11.53 9.13
CA ASP A 47 -12.04 11.61 9.82
C ASP A 47 -12.90 12.80 9.35
N HIS A 48 -12.24 13.89 8.95
CA HIS A 48 -12.87 15.12 8.46
C HIS A 48 -12.68 15.22 6.95
N MET A 49 -13.72 14.84 6.20
CA MET A 49 -13.71 14.81 4.74
C MET A 49 -14.05 16.16 4.09
N GLU A 50 -14.57 17.11 4.86
CA GLU A 50 -15.00 18.43 4.36
C GLU A 50 -13.84 19.20 3.71
N ASP A 51 -12.69 19.24 4.37
CA ASP A 51 -11.48 19.88 3.83
C ASP A 51 -10.99 19.20 2.54
N VAL A 52 -11.12 17.86 2.47
CA VAL A 52 -10.75 17.09 1.28
C VAL A 52 -11.68 17.45 0.12
N HIS A 53 -13.00 17.44 0.35
CA HIS A 53 -13.98 17.77 -0.68
C HIS A 53 -13.78 19.19 -1.22
N GLN A 54 -13.58 20.18 -0.34
CA GLN A 54 -13.33 21.55 -0.77
C GLN A 54 -12.10 21.65 -1.69
N ARG A 55 -11.00 20.97 -1.35
CA ARG A 55 -9.79 20.99 -2.20
C ARG A 55 -9.99 20.25 -3.52
N PHE A 56 -10.86 19.25 -3.56
CA PHE A 56 -11.24 18.55 -4.80
C PHE A 56 -12.11 19.43 -5.71
N GLU A 57 -13.01 20.26 -5.16
CA GLU A 57 -13.76 21.24 -5.96
C GLU A 57 -12.84 22.27 -6.64
N GLU A 58 -11.77 22.64 -5.95
CA GLU A 58 -10.75 23.58 -6.44
C GLU A 58 -9.63 22.87 -7.25
N LEU A 59 -9.73 21.56 -7.52
CA LEU A 59 -8.62 20.77 -8.06
C LEU A 59 -8.10 21.30 -9.41
N LEU A 60 -8.99 21.83 -10.25
CA LEU A 60 -8.63 22.38 -11.56
C LEU A 60 -7.96 23.76 -11.49
N THR A 61 -7.84 24.35 -10.29
CA THR A 61 -7.13 25.63 -10.08
C THR A 61 -5.63 25.45 -9.88
N TYR A 62 -5.17 24.24 -9.61
CA TYR A 62 -3.76 23.93 -9.42
C TYR A 62 -3.09 23.62 -10.76
N ASP A 63 -1.92 24.22 -11.01
CA ASP A 63 -1.10 23.90 -12.19
C ASP A 63 -0.48 22.48 -12.11
N TRP A 64 -0.24 21.98 -10.90
CA TRP A 64 0.44 20.71 -10.63
C TRP A 64 -0.17 20.00 -9.43
N ILE A 65 -0.26 18.67 -9.53
CA ILE A 65 -0.58 17.77 -8.42
C ILE A 65 0.61 16.85 -8.20
N ILE A 66 1.06 16.70 -6.95
CA ILE A 66 2.19 15.85 -6.58
C ILE A 66 1.68 14.70 -5.71
N LEU A 67 1.92 13.46 -6.15
CA LEU A 67 1.56 12.24 -5.43
C LEU A 67 2.85 11.55 -4.94
N THR A 68 2.98 11.40 -3.61
CA THR A 68 4.26 11.01 -2.98
C THR A 68 4.33 9.55 -2.54
N SER A 69 3.22 8.82 -2.60
CA SER A 69 3.17 7.40 -2.21
C SER A 69 2.08 6.67 -2.98
N GLN A 70 2.23 5.36 -3.11
CA GLN A 70 1.21 4.49 -3.69
C GLN A 70 -0.15 4.65 -2.99
N ASN A 71 -0.17 4.71 -1.65
CA ASN A 71 -1.40 4.94 -0.89
C ASN A 71 -2.08 6.26 -1.27
N GLY A 72 -1.30 7.34 -1.39
CA GLY A 72 -1.83 8.65 -1.78
C GLY A 72 -2.46 8.62 -3.18
N VAL A 73 -1.84 7.91 -4.13
CA VAL A 73 -2.40 7.68 -5.47
C VAL A 73 -3.73 6.92 -5.36
N ASP A 74 -3.74 5.77 -4.68
CA ASP A 74 -4.91 4.89 -4.59
C ASP A 74 -6.12 5.61 -3.95
N PHE A 75 -5.91 6.33 -2.83
CA PHE A 75 -6.98 7.10 -2.19
C PHE A 75 -7.43 8.30 -3.03
N PHE A 76 -6.51 9.00 -3.68
CA PHE A 76 -6.85 10.15 -4.52
C PHE A 76 -7.78 9.73 -5.67
N PHE A 77 -7.44 8.67 -6.40
CA PHE A 77 -8.27 8.20 -7.51
C PHE A 77 -9.61 7.61 -7.05
N LYS A 78 -9.63 6.92 -5.90
CA LYS A 78 -10.89 6.46 -5.30
C LYS A 78 -11.84 7.63 -4.97
N LEU A 79 -11.30 8.71 -4.43
CA LEU A 79 -12.08 9.93 -4.15
C LEU A 79 -12.54 10.61 -5.43
N LEU A 80 -11.68 10.66 -6.46
CA LEU A 80 -12.03 11.23 -7.76
C LEU A 80 -13.19 10.51 -8.44
N GLU A 81 -13.23 9.17 -8.39
CA GLU A 81 -14.34 8.36 -8.91
C GLU A 81 -15.65 8.56 -8.15
N THR A 82 -15.58 8.90 -6.87
CA THR A 82 -16.77 9.09 -6.01
C THR A 82 -17.30 10.53 -6.04
N SER A 83 -16.46 11.49 -6.44
CA SER A 83 -16.79 12.93 -6.47
C SER A 83 -17.31 13.41 -7.85
N LEU A 84 -17.43 12.49 -8.80
CA LEU A 84 -18.01 12.68 -10.15
C LEU A 84 -19.34 11.92 -10.25
#